data_AF-A0A1H1H0J3-F1
#
_entry.id   AF-A0A1H1H0J3-F1
#
_cell.length_a   1.000
_cell.length_b   1.000
_cell.length_c   1.000
_cell.angle_alpha   90.00
_cell.angle_beta   90.00
_cell.angle_gamma   90.00
#
_symmetry.space_group_name_H-M   'P 1'
#
loop_
_entity.id
_entity.type
_entity.pdbx_description
1 polymer ?
#
loop_
_entity_poly.entity_id
_entity_poly.type
_entity_poly.pdbx_seq_one_letter_code
_entity_poly.pdbx_strand_id
1 'polypeptide(L)'
;MNILDTLHAVAHDYPGGCESLAPRIDMSAAVLRSKVNVNNDTHKPTLMEAVRITDVSDDDRVLEAWARERGYALVKVPNIEGCTDAAIVELMGEAWSTHGDVGKEIVKTLEDGKVEFKEVDRVEGRIFKHAQVLFNIAARLRGMAE
;
A
#
# COMPACT_ATOMS: atom_id res chain seq x y z
N MET A 1 -11.74 -9.63 -1.09
CA MET A 1 -12.29 -8.55 -0.25
C MET A 1 -12.41 -7.33 -1.14
N ASN A 2 -13.62 -6.77 -1.28
CA ASN A 2 -13.82 -5.60 -2.12
C ASN A 2 -13.40 -4.31 -1.39
N ILE A 3 -13.39 -3.17 -2.08
CA ILE A 3 -13.01 -1.87 -1.51
C ILE A 3 -13.86 -1.46 -0.28
N LEU A 4 -15.15 -1.82 -0.23
CA LEU A 4 -16.05 -1.46 0.87
C LEU A 4 -15.80 -2.30 2.12
N ASP A 5 -15.57 -3.61 1.94
CA ASP A 5 -15.15 -4.51 3.03
C ASP A 5 -13.84 -4.02 3.65
N THR A 6 -12.93 -3.52 2.81
CA THR A 6 -11.64 -3.00 3.26
C THR A 6 -11.80 -1.70 4.03
N LEU A 7 -12.63 -0.77 3.56
CA LEU A 7 -12.92 0.47 4.27
C LEU A 7 -13.62 0.22 5.61
N HIS A 8 -14.50 -0.78 5.68
CA HIS A 8 -15.09 -1.28 6.92
C HIS A 8 -14.02 -1.74 7.90
N ALA A 9 -13.13 -2.65 7.46
CA ALA A 9 -12.04 -3.15 8.29
C ALA A 9 -11.14 -2.02 8.80
N VAL A 10 -10.71 -1.09 7.94
CA VAL A 10 -9.87 0.05 8.34
C VAL A 10 -10.53 0.90 9.43
N ALA A 11 -11.82 1.23 9.28
CA ALA A 11 -12.53 2.04 10.26
C ALA A 11 -12.73 1.34 11.62
N HIS A 12 -12.84 0.01 11.62
CA HIS A 12 -13.03 -0.79 12.83
C HIS A 12 -11.71 -1.20 13.51
N ASP A 13 -10.66 -1.43 12.73
CA ASP A 13 -9.31 -1.80 13.21
C ASP A 13 -8.52 -0.60 13.74
N TYR A 14 -8.92 0.63 13.38
CA TYR A 14 -8.30 1.85 13.92
C TYR A 14 -8.26 1.79 15.47
N PRO A 15 -7.17 2.23 16.14
CA PRO A 15 -7.10 2.22 17.60
C PRO A 15 -8.28 2.99 18.25
N GLY A 16 -9.12 2.26 19.00
CA GLY A 16 -10.37 2.81 19.56
C GLY A 16 -11.55 2.84 18.59
N GLY A 17 -11.42 2.19 17.43
CA GLY A 17 -12.42 1.97 16.40
C GLY A 17 -13.05 3.26 15.87
N CYS A 18 -14.29 3.13 15.39
CA CYS A 18 -15.06 4.26 14.89
C CYS A 18 -15.29 5.36 15.94
N GLU A 19 -15.28 5.04 17.24
CA GLU A 19 -15.44 6.04 18.31
C GLU A 19 -14.27 7.02 18.34
N SER A 20 -13.05 6.55 18.08
CA SER A 20 -11.86 7.40 18.06
C SER A 20 -11.59 7.99 16.67
N LEU A 21 -11.94 7.29 15.60
CA LEU A 21 -11.72 7.77 14.23
C LEU A 21 -12.72 8.86 13.81
N ALA A 22 -14.01 8.68 14.10
CA ALA A 22 -15.06 9.55 13.58
C ALA A 22 -14.89 11.04 13.93
N PRO A 23 -14.51 11.43 15.17
CA PRO A 23 -14.30 12.83 15.51
C PRO A 23 -13.15 13.47 14.71
N ARG A 24 -12.14 12.69 14.31
CA ARG A 24 -10.99 13.17 13.53
C ARG A 24 -11.33 13.41 12.06
N ILE A 25 -12.50 12.96 11.61
CA ILE A 25 -13.00 13.14 10.25
C ILE A 25 -14.32 13.92 10.21
N ASP A 26 -14.60 14.70 11.27
CA ASP A 26 -15.76 15.59 11.42
C ASP A 26 -17.12 14.88 11.38
N MET A 27 -17.24 13.67 11.96
CA MET A 27 -18.52 12.97 12.06
C MET A 27 -18.72 12.25 13.40
N SER A 28 -19.94 11.81 13.67
CA SER A 28 -20.23 10.97 14.84
C SER A 28 -19.89 9.50 14.57
N ALA A 29 -19.53 8.76 15.62
CA ALA A 29 -19.21 7.33 15.50
C ALA A 29 -20.37 6.51 14.95
N ALA A 30 -21.62 6.87 15.28
CA ALA A 30 -22.81 6.23 14.74
C ALA A 30 -22.96 6.46 13.22
N VAL A 31 -22.66 7.68 12.75
CA VAL A 31 -22.67 8.01 11.32
C VAL A 31 -21.56 7.25 10.60
N LEU A 32 -20.34 7.21 11.14
CA LEU A 32 -19.24 6.47 10.55
C LEU A 32 -19.58 4.98 10.43
N ARG A 33 -20.01 4.33 11.52
CA ARG A 33 -20.43 2.92 11.52
C ARG A 33 -21.49 2.64 10.47
N SER A 34 -22.49 3.51 10.36
CA SER A 34 -23.56 3.36 9.37
C SER A 34 -23.04 3.48 7.94
N LYS A 35 -22.15 4.44 7.67
CA LYS A 35 -21.50 4.64 6.37
C LYS A 35 -20.67 3.43 5.97
N VAL A 36 -19.77 2.97 6.84
CA VAL A 36 -18.87 1.84 6.53
C VAL A 36 -19.54 0.47 6.68
N ASN A 37 -20.82 0.40 7.03
CA ASN A 37 -21.54 -0.87 7.08
C ASN A 37 -21.76 -1.39 5.65
N VAL A 38 -21.09 -2.50 5.34
CA VAL A 38 -21.18 -3.16 4.02
C VAL A 38 -22.61 -3.58 3.67
N ASN A 39 -23.46 -3.86 4.67
CA ASN A 39 -24.86 -4.27 4.51
C ASN A 39 -25.85 -3.11 4.38
N ASN A 40 -25.42 -1.85 4.51
CA ASN A 40 -26.31 -0.69 4.39
C ASN A 40 -26.25 -0.10 2.98
N ASP A 41 -27.32 -0.21 2.20
CA ASP A 41 -27.35 0.29 0.80
C ASP A 41 -27.55 1.81 0.67
N THR A 42 -27.81 2.51 1.78
CA THR A 42 -28.03 3.95 1.80
C THR A 42 -26.90 4.67 2.53
N HIS A 43 -26.71 5.96 2.23
CA HIS A 43 -25.75 6.80 2.97
C HIS A 43 -24.33 6.22 2.99
N LYS A 44 -23.87 5.67 1.86
CA LYS A 44 -22.50 5.15 1.68
C LYS A 44 -21.43 6.26 1.91
N PRO A 45 -20.18 5.89 2.21
CA PRO A 45 -19.11 6.87 2.29
C PRO A 45 -18.84 7.45 0.90
N THR A 46 -18.69 8.75 0.84
CA THR A 46 -18.22 9.45 -0.35
C THR A 46 -16.75 9.15 -0.59
N LEU A 47 -16.26 9.39 -1.80
CA LEU A 47 -14.83 9.22 -2.11
C LEU A 47 -13.94 10.07 -1.18
N MET A 48 -14.35 11.31 -0.88
CA MET A 48 -13.60 12.18 0.04
C MET A 48 -13.59 11.66 1.47
N GLU A 49 -14.67 11.02 1.93
CA GLU A 49 -14.69 10.38 3.24
C GLU A 49 -13.78 9.15 3.27
N ALA A 50 -13.74 8.35 2.20
CA ALA A 50 -12.83 7.21 2.11
C ALA A 50 -11.35 7.66 2.13
N VAL A 51 -10.99 8.70 1.35
CA VAL A 51 -9.65 9.30 1.38
C VAL A 51 -9.32 9.81 2.78
N ARG A 52 -10.23 10.55 3.41
CA ARG A 52 -10.00 11.09 4.75
C ARG A 52 -9.86 10.00 5.81
N ILE A 53 -10.62 8.91 5.70
CA ILE A 53 -10.45 7.73 6.57
C ILE A 53 -9.04 7.18 6.42
N THR A 54 -8.60 6.90 5.19
CA THR A 54 -7.24 6.40 4.88
C THR A 54 -6.15 7.32 5.44
N ASP A 55 -6.22 8.62 5.18
CA ASP A 55 -5.21 9.59 5.62
C ASP A 55 -5.12 9.67 7.16
N VAL A 56 -6.27 9.68 7.83
CA VAL A 56 -6.32 9.83 9.29
C VAL A 56 -5.95 8.53 10.02
N SER A 57 -6.26 7.38 9.42
CA SER A 57 -5.83 6.08 9.93
C SER A 57 -4.38 5.73 9.59
N ASP A 58 -3.77 6.44 8.63
CA ASP A 58 -2.46 6.09 8.03
C ASP A 58 -2.45 4.61 7.57
N ASP A 59 -3.52 4.24 6.84
CA ASP A 59 -3.77 2.84 6.43
C ASP A 59 -4.09 2.75 4.93
N ASP A 60 -3.09 2.31 4.16
CA ASP A 60 -3.12 2.25 2.70
C ASP A 60 -3.97 1.08 2.15
N ARG A 61 -4.55 0.21 3.00
CA ARG A 61 -5.30 -1.00 2.56
C ARG A 61 -6.42 -0.69 1.57
N VAL A 62 -7.11 0.44 1.73
CA VAL A 62 -8.20 0.86 0.81
C VAL A 62 -7.65 1.11 -0.59
N LEU A 63 -6.50 1.79 -0.70
CA LEU A 63 -5.85 2.04 -1.99
C LEU A 63 -5.37 0.72 -2.60
N GLU A 64 -4.74 -0.14 -1.80
CA GLU A 64 -4.25 -1.46 -2.24
C GLU A 64 -5.37 -2.34 -2.77
N ALA A 65 -6.51 -2.38 -2.08
CA ALA A 65 -7.69 -3.11 -2.50
C ALA A 65 -8.19 -2.62 -3.87
N TRP A 66 -8.28 -1.30 -4.05
CA TRP A 66 -8.73 -0.72 -5.31
C TRP A 66 -7.76 -1.00 -6.46
N ALA A 67 -6.46 -0.83 -6.23
CA ALA A 67 -5.43 -1.14 -7.22
C ALA A 67 -5.51 -2.62 -7.66
N ARG A 68 -5.60 -3.53 -6.70
CA ARG A 68 -5.71 -4.97 -6.95
C ARG A 68 -6.96 -5.35 -7.74
N GLU A 69 -8.12 -4.77 -7.42
CA GLU A 69 -9.36 -4.98 -8.20
C GLU A 69 -9.22 -4.60 -9.68
N ARG A 70 -8.29 -3.70 -9.99
CA ARG A 70 -8.02 -3.19 -11.32
C ARG A 70 -6.81 -3.87 -11.98
N GLY A 71 -6.19 -4.85 -11.32
CA GLY A 71 -4.97 -5.52 -11.81
C GLY A 71 -3.72 -4.65 -11.71
N TYR A 72 -3.72 -3.65 -10.83
CA TYR A 72 -2.56 -2.80 -10.55
C TYR A 72 -1.91 -3.12 -9.20
N ALA A 73 -0.65 -2.76 -9.13
CA ALA A 73 0.22 -2.84 -7.98
C ALA A 73 0.52 -1.42 -7.48
N LEU A 74 0.52 -1.19 -6.15
CA LEU A 74 0.94 0.10 -5.58
C LEU A 74 2.38 0.05 -5.11
N VAL A 75 3.13 1.08 -5.50
CA VAL A 75 4.48 1.29 -5.00
C VAL A 75 4.56 2.64 -4.32
N LYS A 76 4.76 2.65 -3.00
CA LYS A 76 4.94 3.87 -2.22
C LYS A 76 6.24 4.55 -2.62
N VAL A 77 6.13 5.75 -3.19
CA VAL A 77 7.28 6.56 -3.58
C VAL A 77 7.80 7.29 -2.34
N PRO A 78 9.12 7.24 -2.06
CA PRO A 78 9.69 8.00 -0.95
C PRO A 78 9.62 9.51 -1.22
N ASN A 79 9.31 10.30 -0.18
CA ASN A 79 9.50 11.75 -0.23
C ASN A 79 10.97 12.06 0.07
N ILE A 80 11.70 12.64 -0.89
CA ILE A 80 13.14 12.85 -0.78
C ILE A 80 13.47 14.32 -1.02
N GLU A 81 13.99 14.97 0.01
CA GLU A 81 14.60 16.29 -0.08
C GLU A 81 16.13 16.13 -0.10
N GLY A 82 16.83 16.86 -0.97
CA GLY A 82 18.29 16.96 -0.98
C GLY A 82 19.02 15.67 -1.38
N CYS A 83 19.04 15.36 -2.68
CA CYS A 83 19.82 14.22 -3.20
C CYS A 83 21.25 14.59 -3.55
N THR A 84 22.16 13.63 -3.33
CA THR A 84 23.55 13.67 -3.78
C THR A 84 23.81 12.52 -4.76
N ASP A 85 24.78 12.70 -5.66
CA ASP A 85 25.16 11.69 -6.65
C ASP A 85 25.58 10.36 -6.02
N ALA A 86 26.26 10.40 -4.87
CA ALA A 86 26.66 9.21 -4.10
C ALA A 86 25.44 8.37 -3.68
N ALA A 87 24.33 9.01 -3.31
CA ALA A 87 23.11 8.32 -2.92
C ALA A 87 22.45 7.57 -4.10
N ILE A 88 22.73 7.93 -5.35
CA ILE A 88 22.23 7.21 -6.53
C ILE A 88 23.05 5.93 -6.75
N VAL A 89 24.38 6.00 -6.62
CA VAL A 89 25.25 4.82 -6.80
C VAL A 89 24.92 3.74 -5.76
N GLU A 90 24.64 4.14 -4.52
CA GLU A 90 24.19 3.23 -3.47
C GLU A 90 22.86 2.55 -3.82
N LEU A 91 21.88 3.30 -4.34
CA LEU A 91 20.61 2.73 -4.79
C LEU A 91 20.76 1.79 -5.99
N MET A 92 21.70 2.06 -6.89
CA MET A 92 22.01 1.14 -7.98
C MET A 92 22.51 -0.21 -7.42
N GLY A 93 23.39 -0.15 -6.42
CA GLY A 93 23.81 -1.33 -5.66
C GLY A 93 22.64 -2.08 -5.02
N GLU A 94 21.75 -1.36 -4.35
CA GLU A 94 20.53 -1.92 -3.75
C GLU A 94 19.60 -2.52 -4.82
N ALA A 95 19.47 -1.90 -6.00
CA ALA A 95 18.64 -2.38 -7.08
C ALA A 95 19.12 -3.76 -7.58
N TRP A 96 20.43 -3.94 -7.78
CA TRP A 96 20.98 -5.25 -8.15
C TRP A 96 20.83 -6.29 -7.03
N SER A 97 21.07 -5.90 -5.78
CA SER A 97 20.90 -6.81 -4.65
C SER A 97 19.45 -7.32 -4.56
N THR A 98 18.49 -6.40 -4.60
CA THR A 98 17.06 -6.73 -4.51
C THR A 98 16.57 -7.51 -5.73
N HIS A 99 17.10 -7.23 -6.93
CA HIS A 99 16.85 -8.06 -8.11
C HIS A 99 17.34 -9.50 -7.91
N GLY A 100 18.54 -9.69 -7.33
CA GLY A 100 19.05 -11.00 -6.97
C GLY A 100 18.17 -11.73 -5.96
N ASP A 101 17.60 -11.02 -4.99
CA ASP A 101 16.69 -11.60 -4.01
C ASP A 101 15.36 -12.07 -4.62
N VAL A 102 14.83 -11.34 -5.62
CA VAL A 102 13.68 -11.80 -6.42
C VAL A 102 14.02 -13.12 -7.11
N GLY A 103 15.17 -13.19 -7.80
CA GLY A 103 15.61 -14.41 -8.48
C GLY A 103 15.76 -15.60 -7.52
N LYS A 104 16.36 -15.40 -6.35
CA LYS A 104 16.51 -16.45 -5.32
C LYS A 104 15.17 -16.97 -4.82
N GLU A 105 14.21 -16.09 -4.53
CA GLU A 105 12.89 -16.53 -4.03
C GLU A 105 12.09 -17.27 -5.12
N ILE A 106 12.22 -16.86 -6.39
CA ILE A 106 11.62 -17.59 -7.51
C ILE A 106 12.22 -18.99 -7.65
N VAL A 107 13.55 -19.11 -7.65
CA VAL A 107 14.22 -20.42 -7.72
C VAL A 107 13.74 -21.31 -6.59
N LYS A 108 13.78 -20.81 -5.35
CA LYS A 108 13.30 -21.52 -4.17
C LYS A 108 11.84 -21.98 -4.28
N THR A 109 10.96 -21.11 -4.80
CA THR A 109 9.54 -21.42 -4.99
C THR A 109 9.32 -22.54 -6.03
N LEU A 110 10.26 -22.75 -6.94
CA LEU A 110 10.14 -23.76 -7.99
C LEU A 110 10.90 -25.06 -7.67
N GLU A 111 11.68 -25.11 -6.58
CA GLU A 111 12.59 -26.22 -6.25
C GLU A 111 11.87 -27.57 -6.07
N ASP A 112 10.67 -27.57 -5.49
CA ASP A 112 9.91 -28.80 -5.20
C ASP A 112 8.84 -29.13 -6.26
N GLY A 113 8.75 -28.30 -7.31
CA GLY A 113 7.79 -28.42 -8.39
C GLY A 113 6.34 -28.06 -8.02
N LYS A 114 6.11 -27.45 -6.85
CA LYS A 114 4.78 -26.99 -6.40
C LYS A 114 4.85 -25.52 -6.02
N VAL A 115 3.81 -24.77 -6.37
CA VAL A 115 3.71 -23.35 -6.01
C VAL A 115 2.55 -23.16 -5.04
N GLU A 116 2.86 -22.73 -3.82
CA GLU A 116 1.89 -22.41 -2.79
C GLU A 116 1.52 -20.92 -2.80
N PHE A 117 0.30 -20.57 -2.36
CA PHE A 117 -0.11 -19.15 -2.25
C PHE A 117 0.85 -18.32 -1.40
N LYS A 118 1.29 -18.86 -0.26
CA LYS A 118 2.27 -18.20 0.63
C LYS A 118 3.63 -17.96 -0.04
N GLU A 119 3.97 -18.70 -1.09
CA GLU A 119 5.20 -18.51 -1.86
C GLU A 119 5.04 -17.41 -2.89
N VAL A 120 3.89 -17.40 -3.57
CA VAL A 120 3.51 -16.30 -4.45
C VAL A 120 3.53 -14.97 -3.69
N ASP A 121 2.91 -14.91 -2.50
CA ASP A 121 2.91 -13.71 -1.66
C ASP A 121 4.33 -13.22 -1.33
N ARG A 122 5.27 -14.15 -1.08
CA ARG A 122 6.68 -13.80 -0.81
C ARG A 122 7.39 -13.29 -2.06
N VAL A 123 7.20 -13.94 -3.20
CA VAL A 123 7.78 -13.50 -4.48
C VAL A 123 7.26 -12.11 -4.83
N GLU A 124 5.95 -11.89 -4.72
CA GLU A 124 5.33 -10.58 -4.92
C GLU A 124 5.94 -9.54 -3.98
N GLY A 125 6.05 -9.83 -2.68
CA GLY A 125 6.70 -8.93 -1.72
C GLY A 125 8.13 -8.54 -2.10
N ARG A 126 8.93 -9.48 -2.63
CA ARG A 126 10.28 -9.18 -3.14
C ARG A 126 10.26 -8.31 -4.40
N ILE A 127 9.33 -8.57 -5.32
CA ILE A 127 9.15 -7.77 -6.54
C ILE A 127 8.77 -6.33 -6.18
N PHE A 128 7.81 -6.14 -5.26
CA PHE A 128 7.41 -4.82 -4.78
C PHE A 128 8.57 -4.07 -4.15
N LYS A 129 9.38 -4.74 -3.33
CA LYS A 129 10.57 -4.15 -2.74
C LYS A 129 11.58 -3.71 -3.80
N HIS A 130 11.81 -4.52 -4.83
CA HIS A 130 12.69 -4.14 -5.94
C HIS A 130 12.14 -2.96 -6.74
N ALA A 131 10.84 -2.96 -7.06
CA ALA A 131 10.19 -1.85 -7.75
C ALA A 131 10.30 -0.54 -6.95
N GLN A 132 10.13 -0.58 -5.62
CA GLN A 132 10.34 0.58 -4.74
C GLN A 132 11.73 1.19 -4.89
N VAL A 133 12.77 0.38 -5.00
CA VAL A 133 14.14 0.88 -5.20
C VAL A 133 14.26 1.58 -6.56
N LEU A 134 13.70 1.00 -7.62
CA LEU A 134 13.70 1.64 -8.95
C LEU A 134 12.95 2.97 -8.97
N PHE A 135 11.79 3.05 -8.31
CA PHE A 135 11.04 4.30 -8.18
C PHE A 135 11.75 5.33 -7.29
N ASN A 136 12.49 4.88 -6.28
CA ASN A 136 13.35 5.76 -5.48
C ASN A 136 14.43 6.40 -6.36
N ILE A 137 15.14 5.62 -7.18
CA ILE A 137 16.11 6.16 -8.15
C ILE A 137 15.46 7.22 -9.05
N ALA A 138 14.30 6.91 -9.63
CA ALA A 138 13.58 7.85 -10.50
C ALA A 138 13.14 9.13 -9.77
N ALA A 139 12.68 9.03 -8.52
CA ALA A 139 12.31 10.18 -7.70
C ALA A 139 13.51 11.07 -7.39
N ARG A 140 14.67 10.47 -7.05
CA ARG A 140 15.92 11.21 -6.80
C ARG A 140 16.41 11.94 -8.04
N LEU A 141 16.44 11.26 -9.18
CA LEU A 141 16.81 11.87 -10.46
C LEU A 141 15.90 13.04 -10.81
N ARG A 142 14.59 12.93 -10.55
CA ARG A 142 13.64 14.04 -10.74
C ARG A 142 13.95 15.22 -9.83
N GLY A 143 14.37 14.99 -8.59
CA GLY A 143 14.76 16.05 -7.66
C GLY A 143 16.05 16.77 -8.03
N MET A 144 16.86 16.20 -8.92
CA MET A 144 18.11 16.80 -9.43
C MET A 144 17.94 17.51 -10.77
N ALA A 145 16.79 17.36 -11.43
CA ALA A 145 16.53 17.99 -12.72
C ALA A 145 16.29 19.50 -12.54
N GLU A 146 16.96 20.31 -13.37
CA GLU A 146 16.80 21.77 -13.46
C GLU A 146 15.63 22.20 -14.37
#